data_AF-A0A355CJM6-F1
#
_entry.id   AF-A0A355CJM6-F1
#
_cell.length_a   1.000
_cell.length_b   1.000
_cell.length_c   1.000
_cell.angle_alpha   90.00
_cell.angle_beta   90.00
_cell.angle_gamma   90.00
#
_symmetry.space_group_name_H-M   'P 1'
#
loop_
_entity.id
_entity.type
_entity.pdbx_description
1 polymer ?
#
loop_
_entity_poly.entity_id
_entity_poly.type
_entity_poly.pdbx_seq_one_letter_code
_entity_poly.pdbx_strand_id
1 'polypeptide(L)'
;TWGKPTRSGPVNLQTFSLKDVQSLRLLVNDSAVDLENPPNSGSAIVLEFLLKDAEAVQVPFTEIPLATKWCQHLQQELQRFL
;
A
#
# COMPACT_ATOMS: atom_id res chain seq x y z
N THR A 1 -10.52 -1.42 -2.17
CA THR A 1 -11.19 -0.37 -1.38
C THR A 1 -10.57 -0.28 -0.01
N TRP A 2 -10.38 0.94 0.51
CA TRP A 2 -9.87 1.20 1.87
C TRP A 2 -10.54 2.45 2.45
N GLY A 3 -10.52 2.63 3.76
CA GLY A 3 -11.06 3.83 4.41
C GLY A 3 -10.64 3.92 5.87
N LYS A 4 -10.94 5.06 6.51
CA LYS A 4 -10.61 5.28 7.92
C LYS A 4 -11.59 4.48 8.80
N PRO A 5 -11.11 3.57 9.66
CA PRO A 5 -12.00 2.77 10.52
C PRO A 5 -12.73 3.66 11.53
N THR A 6 -14.03 3.41 11.74
CA THR A 6 -14.84 4.03 12.80
C THR A 6 -15.79 3.00 13.42
N ARG A 7 -16.44 3.36 14.54
CA ARG A 7 -17.40 2.48 15.23
C ARG A 7 -18.58 2.04 14.34
N SER A 8 -18.94 2.85 13.34
CA SER A 8 -20.06 2.57 12.43
C SER A 8 -19.60 1.96 11.10
N GLY A 9 -18.34 1.55 10.99
CA GLY A 9 -17.71 1.09 9.76
C GLY A 9 -16.70 2.09 9.19
N PRO A 10 -16.00 1.73 8.11
CA PRO A 10 -15.02 2.60 7.48
C PRO A 10 -15.68 3.81 6.81
N VAL A 11 -15.14 5.00 7.07
CA VAL A 11 -15.52 6.26 6.41
C VAL A 11 -14.43 6.70 5.44
N ASN A 12 -14.72 7.68 4.57
CA ASN A 12 -13.80 8.16 3.53
C ASN A 12 -13.28 7.00 2.67
N LEU A 13 -14.21 6.16 2.21
CA LEU A 13 -13.90 5.01 1.38
C LEU A 13 -13.30 5.48 0.05
N GLN A 14 -12.12 4.97 -0.26
CA GLN A 14 -11.44 5.13 -1.53
C GLN A 14 -11.35 3.76 -2.21
N THR A 15 -11.56 3.73 -3.51
CA THR A 15 -11.51 2.52 -4.32
C THR A 15 -10.75 2.80 -5.61
N PHE A 16 -9.87 1.88 -5.97
CA PHE A 16 -9.23 1.81 -7.27
C PHE A 16 -9.08 0.33 -7.64
N SER A 17 -8.82 0.05 -8.92
CA SER A 17 -8.60 -1.29 -9.43
C SER A 17 -7.10 -1.60 -9.48
N LEU A 18 -6.71 -2.80 -9.04
CA LEU A 18 -5.33 -3.27 -9.17
C LEU A 18 -4.88 -3.36 -10.64
N LYS A 19 -5.82 -3.49 -11.60
CA LYS A 19 -5.52 -3.50 -13.05
C LYS A 19 -4.98 -2.16 -13.58
N ASP A 20 -5.26 -1.08 -12.87
CA ASP A 20 -4.84 0.28 -13.25
C ASP A 20 -3.48 0.64 -12.63
N VAL A 21 -2.95 -0.24 -11.76
CA VAL A 21 -1.64 -0.09 -11.12
C VAL A 21 -0.55 -0.51 -12.10
N GLN A 22 0.48 0.33 -12.22
CA GLN A 22 1.71 0.02 -12.95
C GLN A 22 2.73 -0.67 -12.04
N SER A 23 2.90 -0.16 -10.81
CA SER A 23 3.75 -0.77 -9.78
C SER A 23 3.32 -0.33 -8.39
N LEU A 24 3.79 -1.05 -7.36
CA LEU A 24 3.58 -0.66 -5.96
C LEU A 24 4.84 -0.83 -5.13
N ARG A 25 4.96 -0.01 -4.08
CA ARG A 25 6.10 -0.01 -3.14
C ARG A 25 5.64 0.32 -1.72
N LEU A 26 6.37 -0.19 -0.74
CA LEU A 26 6.22 0.20 0.65
C LEU A 26 7.18 1.36 0.96
N LEU A 27 6.65 2.44 1.52
CA LEU A 27 7.40 3.56 2.04
C LEU A 27 7.37 3.55 3.56
N VAL A 28 8.53 3.75 4.18
CA VAL A 28 8.67 4.03 5.62
C VAL A 28 9.42 5.34 5.76
N ASN A 29 8.81 6.32 6.40
CA ASN A 29 9.31 7.70 6.48
C ASN A 29 9.72 8.23 5.10
N ASP A 30 8.79 8.15 4.14
CA ASP A 30 8.92 8.60 2.74
C ASP A 30 10.04 7.93 1.92
N SER A 31 10.64 6.87 2.45
CA SER A 31 11.70 6.11 1.77
C SER A 31 11.23 4.71 1.40
N ALA A 32 11.47 4.29 0.15
CA ALA A 32 11.19 2.94 -0.28
C ALA A 32 12.04 1.93 0.48
N VAL A 33 11.42 0.83 0.95
CA VAL A 33 12.10 -0.18 1.77
C VAL A 33 12.29 -1.49 1.04
N ASP A 34 13.33 -2.23 1.42
CA ASP A 34 13.49 -3.65 1.08
C ASP A 34 12.43 -4.47 1.85
N LEU A 35 11.66 -5.29 1.13
CA LEU A 35 10.61 -6.12 1.73
C LEU A 35 11.17 -7.38 2.39
N GLU A 36 12.37 -7.83 2.02
CA GLU A 36 13.03 -8.98 2.64
C GLU A 36 13.72 -8.60 3.94
N ASN A 37 14.17 -7.33 4.04
CA ASN A 37 14.81 -6.77 5.23
C ASN A 37 14.18 -5.41 5.60
N PRO A 38 12.89 -5.38 5.99
CA PRO A 38 12.23 -4.13 6.30
C PRO A 38 12.82 -3.50 7.57
N PRO A 39 12.75 -2.16 7.71
CA PRO A 39 13.21 -1.50 8.93
C PRO A 39 12.39 -1.94 10.14
N ASN A 40 13.05 -2.03 11.29
CA ASN A 40 12.40 -2.43 12.55
C ASN A 40 11.57 -1.29 13.19
N SER A 41 11.64 -0.07 12.65
CA SER A 41 10.92 1.10 13.18
C SER A 41 10.67 2.15 12.11
N GLY A 42 9.66 2.98 12.34
CA GLY A 42 9.22 4.06 11.46
C GLY A 42 7.81 4.51 11.85
N SER A 43 7.46 5.77 11.60
CA SER A 43 6.18 6.36 12.04
C SER A 43 5.21 6.58 10.89
N ALA A 44 5.70 6.93 9.70
CA ALA A 44 4.90 7.03 8.49
C ALA A 44 5.08 5.76 7.65
N ILE A 45 4.06 4.91 7.62
CA ILE A 45 4.09 3.62 6.89
C ILE A 45 3.01 3.71 5.81
N VAL A 46 3.42 3.67 4.55
CA VAL A 46 2.54 3.91 3.41
C VAL A 46 2.77 2.86 2.34
N LEU A 47 1.70 2.20 1.91
CA LEU A 47 1.71 1.43 0.68
C LEU A 47 1.33 2.36 -0.47
N GLU A 48 2.26 2.61 -1.37
CA GLU A 48 2.08 3.51 -2.50
C GLU A 48 1.86 2.71 -3.79
N PHE A 49 0.78 3.05 -4.48
CA PHE A 49 0.38 2.47 -5.76
C PHE A 49 0.57 3.51 -6.86
N LEU A 50 1.49 3.24 -7.78
CA LEU A 50 1.72 4.06 -8.97
C LEU A 50 0.72 3.61 -10.04
N LEU A 51 -0.20 4.50 -10.42
CA LEU A 51 -1.20 4.24 -11.44
C LEU A 51 -0.67 4.62 -12.84
N LYS A 52 -1.23 4.01 -13.88
CA LYS A 52 -0.80 4.25 -15.28
C LYS A 52 -1.06 5.68 -15.75
N ASP A 53 -2.27 6.18 -15.48
CA ASP A 53 -2.78 7.45 -16.02
C ASP A 53 -3.38 8.37 -14.94
N ALA A 54 -2.94 8.20 -13.68
CA ALA A 54 -3.47 8.94 -12.53
C ALA A 54 -2.41 9.16 -11.45
N GLU A 55 -2.73 10.05 -10.50
CA GLU A 55 -1.89 10.26 -9.32
C GLU A 55 -1.72 8.98 -8.51
N ALA A 56 -0.59 8.88 -7.81
CA ALA A 56 -0.31 7.76 -6.93
C ALA A 56 -1.34 7.69 -5.80
N VAL A 57 -1.80 6.47 -5.48
CA VAL A 57 -2.66 6.25 -4.33
C VAL A 57 -1.81 5.82 -3.16
N GLN A 58 -1.95 6.51 -2.04
CA GLN A 58 -1.22 6.23 -0.80
C GLN A 58 -2.15 5.67 0.26
N VAL A 59 -1.87 4.45 0.71
CA VAL A 59 -2.65 3.75 1.74
C VAL A 59 -1.82 3.65 3.02
N PRO A 60 -2.20 4.34 4.11
CA PRO A 60 -1.44 4.30 5.34
C PRO A 60 -1.66 2.99 6.11
N PHE A 61 -0.62 2.53 6.79
CA PHE A 61 -0.63 1.37 7.67
C PHE A 61 -0.16 1.77 9.08
N THR A 62 -0.57 0.99 10.08
CA THR A 62 -0.14 1.18 11.48
C THR A 62 1.13 0.41 11.83
N GLU A 63 1.44 -0.65 11.07
CA GLU A 63 2.50 -1.60 11.39
C GLU A 63 3.29 -2.00 10.14
N ILE A 64 4.62 -1.95 10.22
CA ILE A 64 5.53 -2.32 9.14
C ILE A 64 5.34 -3.80 8.75
N PRO A 65 5.31 -4.77 9.69
CA PRO A 65 5.15 -6.18 9.31
C PRO A 65 3.85 -6.47 8.54
N LEU A 66 2.76 -5.78 8.87
CA LEU A 66 1.50 -5.91 8.17
C LEU A 66 1.58 -5.30 6.76
N ALA A 67 2.14 -4.09 6.65
CA ALA A 67 2.32 -3.41 5.38
C ALA A 67 3.24 -4.21 4.42
N THR A 68 4.32 -4.82 4.94
CA THR A 68 5.23 -5.68 4.17
C THR A 68 4.49 -6.88 3.58
N LYS A 69 3.70 -7.60 4.41
CA LYS A 69 2.92 -8.76 3.93
C LYS A 69 1.93 -8.38 2.83
N TRP A 70 1.24 -7.24 3.00
CA TRP A 70 0.33 -6.73 1.97
C TRP A 70 1.06 -6.34 0.70
N CYS A 71 2.21 -5.66 0.80
CA CYS A 71 3.02 -5.29 -0.35
C CYS A 71 3.45 -6.53 -1.15
N GLN A 72 4.01 -7.53 -0.48
CA GLN A 72 4.43 -8.80 -1.10
C GLN A 72 3.26 -9.52 -1.78
N HIS A 73 2.12 -9.64 -1.10
CA HIS A 73 0.94 -10.30 -1.66
C HIS A 73 0.41 -9.56 -2.90
N LEU A 74 0.29 -8.24 -2.82
CA LEU A 74 -0.24 -7.42 -3.92
C LEU A 74 0.71 -7.34 -5.11
N GLN A 75 2.03 -7.40 -4.88
CA GLN A 75 3.00 -7.53 -5.97
C GLN A 75 2.83 -8.85 -6.73
N GLN A 76 2.60 -9.96 -6.03
CA GLN A 76 2.30 -11.25 -6.66
C GLN A 76 0.96 -11.24 -7.42
N GLU A 77 -0.07 -10.63 -6.85
CA GLU A 77 -1.36 -10.48 -7.55
C GLU A 77 -1.25 -9.56 -8.76
N LEU A 78 -0.45 -8.49 -8.70
CA LEU A 78 -0.23 -7.58 -9.83
C LEU A 78 0.41 -8.30 -11.02
N GLN A 79 1.36 -9.22 -10.76
CA GLN A 79 1.98 -10.03 -11.82
C GLN A 79 0.97 -10.90 -12.59
N ARG A 80 -0.21 -11.18 -12.02
CA ARG A 80 -1.27 -11.92 -12.72
C ARG A 80 -2.05 -11.06 -13.73
N PHE A 81 -1.91 -9.74 -13.66
CA PHE A 81 -2.58 -8.78 -14.54
C PHE A 81 -1.64 -8.11 -15.55
N LEU A 82 -0.34 -8.43 -15.50
CA LEU A 82 0.68 -8.02 -16.47
C LEU A 82 0.92 -9.12 -17.50
#